data_AF-A0A848UE14-F1
#
_entry.id   AF-A0A848UE14-F1
#
_cell.length_a   1.000
_cell.length_b   1.000
_cell.length_c   1.000
_cell.angle_alpha   90.00
_cell.angle_beta   90.00
_cell.angle_gamma   90.00
#
_symmetry.space_group_name_H-M   'P 1'
#
loop_
_entity.id
_entity.type
_entity.pdbx_description
1 polymer ?
#
loop_
_entity_poly.entity_id
_entity_poly.type
_entity_poly.pdbx_seq_one_letter_code
_entity_poly.pdbx_strand_id
1 'polypeptide(L)'
;MRRQRARSGSLSLLTGLLVVAATTLGTPAHAAAGSTWDTWVSSPDDPAVRLSSRAASTSAPTIRVLVDPVERHQTWTGVGASLTDSSVELMTPEIVDRLYDPLEPQGAHLNLLRLPLSATDFSAEGWTWDWNDRRGEVTPATP
;
A
#
# COMPACT_ATOMS: atom_id res chain seq x y z
N MET A 1 18.55 -80.52 44.35
CA MET A 1 19.69 -79.56 44.35
C MET A 1 19.14 -78.14 44.45
N ARG A 2 19.70 -77.29 45.34
CA ARG A 2 19.52 -75.81 45.49
C ARG A 2 18.10 -75.28 45.73
N ARG A 3 17.62 -75.20 46.99
CA ARG A 3 17.72 -74.12 48.02
C ARG A 3 17.01 -72.78 47.69
N GLN A 4 15.81 -72.63 48.29
CA GLN A 4 15.27 -71.51 49.08
C GLN A 4 15.63 -70.05 48.71
N ARG A 5 14.60 -69.19 48.62
CA ARG A 5 14.23 -68.24 49.72
C ARG A 5 12.99 -67.41 49.35
N ALA A 6 11.97 -67.48 50.21
CA ALA A 6 10.90 -66.51 50.31
C ALA A 6 11.42 -65.23 50.98
N ARG A 7 10.95 -64.06 50.52
CA ARG A 7 10.89 -62.83 51.33
C ARG A 7 9.69 -61.99 50.93
N SER A 8 8.86 -61.75 51.94
CA SER A 8 7.70 -60.86 52.00
C SER A 8 8.11 -59.39 51.91
N GLY A 9 7.19 -58.52 51.48
CA GLY A 9 7.28 -57.08 51.62
C GLY A 9 5.95 -56.39 51.27
N SER A 10 5.33 -55.76 52.26
CA SER A 10 3.99 -55.17 52.23
C SER A 10 3.98 -53.67 51.91
N LEU A 11 2.80 -53.19 51.48
CA LEU A 11 2.16 -51.87 51.73
C LEU A 11 2.83 -50.56 51.20
N SER A 12 2.10 -49.80 50.38
CA SER A 12 1.37 -48.58 50.83
C SER A 12 0.84 -47.73 49.66
N LEU A 13 -0.39 -47.21 49.84
CA LEU A 13 -1.09 -46.21 49.04
C LEU A 13 -0.32 -44.89 48.94
N LEU A 14 -0.44 -44.17 47.82
CA LEU A 14 -0.26 -42.72 47.75
C LEU A 14 -1.20 -42.09 46.72
N THR A 15 -2.04 -41.21 47.24
CA THR A 15 -3.08 -40.39 46.60
C THR A 15 -2.43 -39.25 45.80
N GLY A 16 -2.75 -39.15 44.50
CA GLY A 16 -2.26 -38.07 43.62
C GLY A 16 -3.26 -36.94 43.48
N LEU A 17 -2.91 -35.76 44.01
CA LEU A 17 -3.60 -34.49 43.90
C LEU A 17 -3.59 -33.97 42.45
N LEU A 18 -4.77 -33.77 41.84
CA LEU A 18 -4.90 -33.21 40.49
C LEU A 18 -4.90 -31.67 40.57
N VAL A 19 -3.78 -31.05 40.19
CA VAL A 19 -3.68 -29.58 40.01
C VAL A 19 -4.16 -29.25 38.60
N VAL A 20 -5.32 -28.61 38.48
CA VAL A 20 -5.81 -28.02 37.22
C VAL A 20 -5.14 -26.66 37.05
N ALA A 21 -4.11 -26.59 36.22
CA ALA A 21 -3.52 -25.33 35.79
C ALA A 21 -4.41 -24.70 34.70
N ALA A 22 -5.12 -23.61 35.04
CA ALA A 22 -5.84 -22.79 34.08
C ALA A 22 -4.83 -22.01 33.23
N THR A 23 -4.51 -22.51 32.04
CA THR A 23 -3.76 -21.76 31.03
C THR A 23 -4.70 -20.76 30.37
N THR A 24 -4.60 -19.49 30.77
CA THR A 24 -5.14 -18.37 30.01
C THR A 24 -4.34 -18.26 28.71
N LEU A 25 -4.95 -18.69 27.59
CA LEU A 25 -4.43 -18.42 26.25
C LEU A 25 -4.54 -16.91 25.99
N GLY A 26 -3.54 -16.15 26.42
CA GLY A 26 -3.32 -14.80 25.95
C GLY A 26 -3.04 -14.86 24.45
N THR A 27 -3.87 -14.20 23.65
CA THR A 27 -3.54 -13.94 22.26
C THR A 27 -2.20 -13.19 22.23
N PRO A 28 -1.21 -13.61 21.43
CA PRO A 28 0.02 -12.84 21.30
C PRO A 28 -0.35 -11.48 20.71
N ALA A 29 -0.33 -10.45 21.55
CA ALA A 29 -0.26 -9.08 21.10
C ALA A 29 0.99 -8.97 20.24
N HIS A 30 0.81 -8.84 18.93
CA HIS A 30 1.90 -8.46 18.03
C HIS A 30 2.27 -7.03 18.37
N ALA A 31 3.13 -6.85 19.37
CA ALA A 31 3.84 -5.62 19.57
C ALA A 31 4.80 -5.49 18.38
N ALA A 32 4.44 -4.67 17.40
CA ALA A 32 5.32 -4.26 16.31
C ALA A 32 6.41 -3.34 16.90
N ALA A 33 7.34 -3.92 17.66
CA ALA A 33 8.57 -3.25 18.03
C ALA A 33 9.45 -3.16 16.78
N GLY A 34 9.71 -1.94 16.30
CA GLY A 34 10.82 -1.66 15.38
C GLY A 34 10.50 -1.53 13.89
N SER A 35 9.23 -1.47 13.47
CA SER A 35 8.92 -1.18 12.06
C SER A 35 9.06 0.33 11.79
N THR A 36 10.16 0.73 11.16
CA THR A 36 10.35 2.06 10.58
C THR A 36 9.58 2.14 9.28
N TRP A 37 8.35 2.68 9.33
CA TRP A 37 7.59 2.98 8.12
C TRP A 37 7.90 4.41 7.69
N ASP A 38 8.18 4.60 6.41
CA ASP A 38 8.25 5.94 5.82
C ASP A 38 6.84 6.51 5.69
N THR A 39 6.62 7.69 6.28
CA THR A 39 5.34 8.39 6.18
C THR A 39 5.51 9.66 5.37
N TRP A 40 4.66 9.84 4.36
CA TRP A 40 4.60 11.05 3.56
C TRP A 40 3.32 11.82 3.87
N VAL A 41 3.45 13.13 4.06
CA VAL A 41 2.33 13.99 4.46
C VAL A 41 2.27 15.23 3.57
N SER A 42 1.04 15.62 3.22
CA SER A 42 0.71 16.91 2.62
C SER A 42 -0.43 17.53 3.40
N SER A 43 -0.37 18.85 3.63
CA SER A 43 -1.41 19.61 4.31
C SER A 43 -2.04 20.63 3.36
N PRO A 44 -3.38 20.76 3.32
CA PRO A 44 -4.02 21.87 2.62
C PRO A 44 -3.85 23.21 3.37
N ASP A 45 -3.68 23.15 4.69
CA ASP A 45 -3.67 24.33 5.58
C ASP A 45 -2.26 24.88 5.83
N ASP A 46 -1.24 24.04 5.64
CA ASP A 46 0.16 24.41 5.82
C ASP A 46 0.95 24.17 4.52
N PRO A 47 1.28 25.23 3.75
CA PRO A 47 2.02 25.09 2.51
C PRO A 47 3.47 24.63 2.70
N ALA A 48 4.02 24.69 3.91
CA ALA A 48 5.34 24.12 4.21
C ALA A 48 5.31 22.58 4.29
N VAL A 49 4.12 22.00 4.48
CA VAL A 49 3.90 20.54 4.51
C VAL A 49 3.36 20.09 3.16
N ARG A 50 4.27 19.91 2.20
CA ARG A 50 3.95 19.40 0.85
C ARG A 50 4.86 18.23 0.52
N LEU A 51 4.28 17.03 0.46
CA LEU A 51 4.99 15.78 0.23
C LEU A 51 6.25 15.66 1.12
N SER A 52 6.09 15.92 2.41
CA SER A 52 7.20 15.87 3.36
C SER A 52 7.24 14.54 4.09
N SER A 53 8.45 14.01 4.26
CA SER A 53 8.67 12.82 5.08
C SER A 53 8.51 13.16 6.56
N ARG A 54 7.84 12.29 7.30
CA ARG A 54 7.62 12.42 8.74
C ARG A 54 7.95 11.12 9.44
N ALA A 55 8.72 11.22 10.52
CA ALA A 55 8.98 10.08 11.38
C ALA A 55 7.69 9.59 12.05
N ALA A 56 7.63 8.29 12.30
CA ALA A 56 6.55 7.69 13.06
C ALA A 56 6.42 8.35 14.45
N SER A 57 5.19 8.61 14.88
CA SER A 57 4.92 9.16 16.20
C SER A 57 5.21 8.09 17.28
N THR A 58 5.90 8.51 18.34
CA THR A 58 6.11 7.67 19.54
C THR A 58 5.03 7.87 20.60
N SER A 59 4.08 8.78 20.37
CA SER A 59 2.98 9.04 21.29
C SER A 59 2.01 7.86 21.34
N ALA A 60 1.39 7.64 22.51
CA ALA A 60 0.37 6.63 22.65
C ALA A 60 -0.80 6.90 21.68
N PRO A 61 -1.24 5.89 20.90
CA PRO A 61 -2.33 6.08 19.95
C PRO A 61 -3.65 6.29 20.68
N THR A 62 -4.42 7.28 20.25
CA THR A 62 -5.79 7.51 20.73
C THR A 62 -6.82 6.66 19.97
N ILE A 63 -6.49 6.26 18.74
CA ILE A 63 -7.31 5.43 17.84
C ILE A 63 -6.42 4.35 17.25
N ARG A 64 -6.97 3.14 17.12
CA ARG A 64 -6.29 1.99 16.49
C ARG A 64 -7.02 1.57 15.22
N VAL A 65 -6.30 1.60 14.10
CA VAL A 65 -6.75 1.05 12.81
C VAL A 65 -6.09 -0.32 12.64
N LEU A 66 -6.88 -1.32 12.24
CA LEU A 66 -6.43 -2.69 12.01
C LEU A 66 -6.65 -3.02 10.53
N VAL A 67 -5.64 -3.63 9.90
CA VAL A 67 -5.72 -4.11 8.51
C VAL A 67 -5.81 -5.63 8.56
N ASP A 68 -6.88 -6.20 7.98
CA ASP A 68 -7.05 -7.64 7.84
C ASP A 68 -6.55 -8.09 6.45
N PRO A 69 -5.44 -8.86 6.35
CA PRO A 69 -4.91 -9.30 5.07
C PRO A 69 -5.72 -10.44 4.41
N VAL A 70 -6.66 -11.07 5.12
CA VAL A 70 -7.50 -12.14 4.53
C VAL A 70 -8.73 -11.59 3.82
N GLU A 71 -9.15 -10.37 4.14
CA GLU A 71 -10.23 -9.68 3.45
C GLU A 71 -9.68 -8.97 2.20
N ARG A 72 -10.02 -9.47 1.01
CA ARG A 72 -9.50 -8.97 -0.26
C ARG A 72 -10.61 -8.33 -1.09
N HIS A 73 -10.29 -7.22 -1.74
CA HIS A 73 -11.17 -6.51 -2.68
C HIS A 73 -10.54 -6.43 -4.08
N GLN A 74 -10.87 -5.38 -4.84
CA GLN A 74 -10.35 -5.17 -6.19
C GLN A 74 -8.82 -5.10 -6.22
N THR A 75 -8.25 -5.59 -7.32
CA THR A 75 -6.81 -5.40 -7.59
C THR A 75 -6.56 -3.95 -7.97
N TRP A 76 -5.49 -3.38 -7.44
CA TRP A 76 -5.05 -2.03 -7.81
C TRP A 76 -4.33 -2.07 -9.17
N THR A 77 -4.88 -1.36 -10.16
CA THR A 77 -4.30 -1.28 -11.51
C THR A 77 -3.23 -0.19 -11.60
N GLY A 78 -3.45 0.95 -10.97
CA GLY A 78 -2.50 2.06 -11.03
C GLY A 78 -3.07 3.43 -10.70
N VAL A 79 -2.21 4.42 -10.85
CA VAL A 79 -2.51 5.86 -10.76
C VAL A 79 -1.77 6.60 -11.86
N GLY A 80 -2.36 7.68 -12.35
CA GLY A 80 -1.85 8.36 -13.53
C GLY A 80 -2.45 9.74 -13.76
N ALA A 81 -2.02 10.34 -14.87
CA ALA A 81 -2.54 11.61 -15.36
C ALA A 81 -2.84 11.51 -16.86
N SER A 82 -3.49 12.55 -17.41
CA SER A 82 -3.71 12.66 -18.85
C SER A 82 -2.63 13.51 -19.48
N LEU A 83 -2.05 13.08 -20.61
CA LEU A 83 -1.25 13.96 -21.46
C LEU A 83 -2.15 14.59 -22.51
N THR A 84 -2.67 15.77 -22.19
CA THR A 84 -3.38 16.64 -23.14
C THR A 84 -2.38 17.56 -23.86
N ASP A 85 -2.80 18.19 -24.96
CA ASP A 85 -1.93 19.11 -25.71
C ASP A 85 -1.36 20.21 -24.81
N SER A 86 -2.18 20.85 -23.97
CA SER A 86 -1.70 21.86 -23.01
C SER A 86 -0.68 21.31 -22.00
N SER A 87 -0.83 20.05 -21.56
CA SER A 87 0.15 19.45 -20.62
C SER A 87 1.48 19.15 -21.31
N VAL A 88 1.44 18.78 -22.59
CA VAL A 88 2.63 18.48 -23.39
C VAL A 88 3.41 19.76 -23.69
N GLU A 89 2.74 20.89 -23.89
CA GLU A 89 3.39 22.20 -24.05
C GLU A 89 4.23 22.61 -22.83
N LEU A 90 3.87 22.15 -21.64
CA LEU A 90 4.59 22.44 -20.38
C LEU A 90 5.61 21.34 -20.02
N MET A 91 5.66 20.26 -20.79
CA MET A 91 6.45 19.08 -20.44
C MET A 91 7.91 19.25 -20.85
N THR A 92 8.82 18.91 -19.94
CA THR A 92 10.25 18.73 -20.24
C THR A 92 10.65 17.28 -20.00
N PRO A 93 11.74 16.78 -20.61
CA PRO A 93 12.23 15.42 -20.35
C PRO A 93 12.41 15.12 -18.85
N GLU A 94 12.92 16.09 -18.09
CA GLU A 94 13.13 15.94 -16.64
C GLU A 94 11.81 15.77 -15.88
N ILE A 95 10.73 16.42 -16.32
CA ILE A 95 9.39 16.25 -15.72
C ILE A 95 8.84 14.87 -16.07
N VAL A 96 9.06 14.37 -17.29
CA VAL A 96 8.64 13.01 -17.67
C VAL A 96 9.31 11.97 -16.77
N ASP A 97 10.62 12.07 -16.57
CA ASP A 97 11.37 11.16 -15.71
C ASP A 97 10.87 11.24 -14.25
N ARG A 98 10.73 12.46 -13.72
CA ARG A 98 10.15 12.69 -12.38
C ARG A 98 8.75 12.10 -12.22
N LEU A 99 7.93 12.08 -13.26
CA LEU A 99 6.56 11.58 -13.18
C LEU A 99 6.46 10.07 -13.39
N TYR A 100 7.21 9.50 -14.35
CA TYR A 100 6.94 8.15 -14.88
C TYR A 100 8.14 7.19 -14.80
N ASP A 101 9.38 7.65 -14.55
CA ASP A 101 10.51 6.72 -14.41
C ASP A 101 10.39 5.95 -13.08
N PRO A 102 10.24 4.61 -13.10
CA PRO A 102 10.13 3.81 -11.89
C PRO A 102 11.42 3.76 -11.06
N LEU A 103 12.56 4.20 -11.62
CA LEU A 103 13.86 4.20 -10.97
C LEU A 103 14.27 5.58 -10.43
N GLU A 104 13.51 6.64 -10.74
CA GLU A 104 13.82 7.99 -10.28
C GLU A 104 13.63 8.09 -8.76
N PRO A 105 14.69 8.29 -7.94
CA PRO A 105 14.59 8.15 -6.49
C PRO A 105 13.59 9.09 -5.81
N GLN A 106 13.29 10.24 -6.43
CA GLN A 106 12.36 11.24 -5.93
C GLN A 106 11.20 11.49 -6.91
N GLY A 107 10.85 10.45 -7.69
CA GLY A 107 9.77 10.49 -8.66
C GLY A 107 8.39 10.22 -8.06
N ALA A 108 7.35 10.59 -8.80
CA ALA A 108 5.96 10.29 -8.48
C ALA A 108 5.53 8.86 -8.89
N HIS A 109 6.32 8.20 -9.75
CA HIS A 109 6.16 6.81 -10.18
C HIS A 109 4.76 6.49 -10.70
N LEU A 110 4.17 7.42 -11.45
CA LEU A 110 2.90 7.19 -12.13
C LEU A 110 3.05 6.03 -13.11
N ASN A 111 2.08 5.12 -13.09
CA ASN A 111 2.12 3.89 -13.89
C ASN A 111 0.94 3.76 -14.85
N LEU A 112 0.06 4.76 -14.90
CA LEU A 112 -1.00 4.88 -15.88
C LEU A 112 -0.92 6.22 -16.62
N LEU A 113 -1.32 6.19 -17.89
CA LEU A 113 -1.33 7.37 -18.75
C LEU A 113 -2.59 7.37 -19.60
N ARG A 114 -3.31 8.50 -19.58
CA ARG A 114 -4.44 8.71 -20.49
C ARG A 114 -4.01 9.57 -21.67
N LEU A 115 -4.17 9.05 -22.87
CA LEU A 115 -3.88 9.74 -24.12
C LEU A 115 -5.19 10.04 -24.85
N PRO A 116 -5.57 11.32 -25.00
CA PRO A 116 -6.65 11.70 -25.91
C PRO A 116 -6.34 11.27 -27.34
N LEU A 117 -7.35 10.77 -28.05
CA LEU A 117 -7.23 10.39 -29.47
C LEU A 117 -7.57 11.54 -30.43
N SER A 118 -7.99 12.69 -29.90
CA SER A 118 -8.34 13.89 -30.64
C SER A 118 -8.14 15.10 -29.74
N ALA A 119 -8.42 16.30 -30.26
CA ALA A 119 -8.48 17.49 -29.43
C ALA A 119 -9.43 17.29 -28.24
N THR A 120 -9.08 17.91 -27.12
CA THR A 120 -9.98 18.08 -25.98
C THR A 120 -10.19 19.57 -25.72
N ASP A 121 -10.93 19.89 -24.67
CA ASP A 121 -11.00 21.23 -24.08
C ASP A 121 -9.63 21.79 -23.60
N PHE A 122 -8.59 20.95 -23.50
CA PHE A 122 -7.19 21.30 -23.21
C PHE A 122 -6.32 21.28 -24.48
N SER A 123 -6.93 21.58 -25.63
CA SER A 123 -6.25 21.79 -26.91
C SER A 123 -6.42 23.23 -27.34
N ALA A 124 -5.35 23.88 -27.78
CA ALA A 124 -5.40 25.26 -28.26
C ALA A 124 -6.28 25.40 -29.53
N GLU A 125 -6.35 24.34 -30.34
CA GLU A 125 -7.12 24.28 -31.58
C GLU A 125 -7.89 22.96 -31.66
N GLY A 126 -9.03 22.98 -32.34
CA GLY A 126 -9.82 21.78 -32.61
C GLY A 126 -9.18 20.92 -33.70
N TRP A 127 -8.88 19.66 -33.39
CA TRP A 127 -8.32 18.69 -34.33
C TRP A 127 -8.85 17.27 -34.10
N THR A 128 -8.81 16.47 -35.15
CA THR A 128 -9.14 15.03 -35.12
C THR A 128 -8.29 14.27 -36.14
N TRP A 129 -8.26 12.94 -36.04
CA TRP A 129 -7.72 12.09 -37.11
C TRP A 129 -8.76 11.88 -38.21
N ASP A 130 -8.30 11.91 -39.47
CA ASP A 130 -9.08 11.45 -40.61
C ASP A 130 -8.91 9.93 -40.84
N TRP A 131 -9.63 9.39 -41.82
CA TRP A 131 -9.56 7.97 -42.17
C TRP A 131 -8.18 7.51 -42.67
N ASN A 132 -7.32 8.44 -43.11
CA ASN A 132 -6.00 8.15 -43.65
C ASN A 132 -4.89 8.46 -42.62
N ASP A 133 -5.21 8.49 -41.33
CA ASP A 133 -4.31 8.81 -40.21
C ASP A 133 -3.66 10.20 -40.32
N ARG A 134 -4.30 11.16 -40.98
CA ARG A 134 -3.84 12.56 -41.05
C ARG A 134 -4.58 13.39 -40.02
N ARG A 135 -3.87 14.31 -39.38
CA ARG A 135 -4.49 15.32 -38.52
C ARG A 135 -5.26 16.30 -39.39
N GLY A 136 -6.57 16.43 -39.15
CA GLY A 136 -7.45 17.41 -39.75
C GLY A 136 -7.86 18.49 -38.74
N GLU A 137 -8.10 19.70 -39.23
CA GLU A 137 -8.72 20.77 -38.46
C GLU A 137 -10.23 20.58 -38.38
N VAL A 138 -10.82 20.86 -37.21
CA VAL A 138 -12.27 20.81 -37.05
C VAL A 138 -12.84 22.16 -37.44
N THR A 139 -13.52 22.24 -38.59
CA THR A 139 -14.29 23.43 -38.97
C THR A 139 -15.63 23.44 -38.21
N PRO A 140 -15.95 24.51 -37.46
CA PRO A 140 -17.26 24.62 -36.82
C PRO A 140 -18.38 24.60 -37.87
N ALA A 141 -19.45 23.85 -37.62
CA ALA A 141 -20.64 23.93 -38.45
C ALA A 141 -21.18 25.36 -38.42
N THR A 142 -21.38 25.96 -39.60
CA THR A 142 -22.03 27.28 -39.70
C THR A 142 -23.49 27.12 -39.27
N PRO A 143 -24.03 28.01 -38.41
CA PRO A 143 -25.40 27.91 -37.90
C PRO A 143 -26.46 28.06 -39.00
#